data_AF-A0A2C9KKV2-F1
#
_entry.id   AF-A0A2C9KKV2-F1
#
_cell.length_a   1.000
_cell.length_b   1.000
_cell.length_c   1.000
_cell.angle_alpha   90.00
_cell.angle_beta   90.00
_cell.angle_gamma   90.00
#
_symmetry.space_group_name_H-M   'P 1'
#
loop_
_entity.id
_entity.type
_entity.pdbx_description
1 polymer ?
#
loop_
_entity_poly.entity_id
_entity_poly.type
_entity_poly.pdbx_seq_one_letter_code
_entity_poly.pdbx_strand_id
1 'polypeptide(L)'
;MRYGPAIDMWSFGCVLGELSIGLPIFVGADEEDQLAAIEEVLGEVPPSIRNRCRPKTRSGRRRKNRGPPGSKSLNSIIAGDDLFKDLVKVVLEWDPLCRPTPLEIQEHQWFNRSAMTPMGQKKPKQNANWGKRLDEQATLP
;
A
#
# COMPACT_ATOMS: atom_id res chain seq x y z
N MET A 1 1.66 -18.00 5.33
CA MET A 1 2.22 -17.10 4.29
C MET A 1 3.70 -17.43 4.11
N ARG A 2 4.22 -17.52 2.88
CA ARG A 2 5.65 -17.73 2.59
C ARG A 2 6.32 -16.39 2.28
N TYR A 3 7.55 -16.21 2.75
CA TYR A 3 8.38 -15.05 2.40
C TYR A 3 8.65 -15.07 0.89
N GLY A 4 8.70 -13.88 0.27
CA GLY A 4 8.95 -13.72 -1.15
C GLY A 4 9.07 -12.25 -1.56
N PRO A 5 9.29 -11.96 -2.87
CA PRO A 5 9.58 -10.61 -3.37
C PRO A 5 8.52 -9.56 -3.05
N ALA A 6 7.27 -9.98 -2.81
CA ALA A 6 6.18 -9.08 -2.40
C ALA A 6 6.45 -8.35 -1.06
N ILE A 7 7.40 -8.84 -0.24
CA ILE A 7 7.82 -8.16 0.99
C ILE A 7 8.74 -6.99 0.66
N ASP A 8 9.63 -7.14 -0.33
CA ASP A 8 10.50 -6.06 -0.80
C ASP A 8 9.65 -4.93 -1.40
N MET A 9 8.57 -5.29 -2.10
CA MET A 9 7.61 -4.32 -2.63
C MET A 9 6.93 -3.52 -1.51
N TRP A 10 6.53 -4.16 -0.41
CA TRP A 10 5.97 -3.42 0.73
C TRP A 10 6.99 -2.42 1.32
N SER A 11 8.22 -2.88 1.54
CA SER A 11 9.30 -2.02 2.02
C SER A 11 9.57 -0.86 1.07
N PHE A 12 9.49 -1.08 -0.24
CA PHE A 12 9.58 -0.04 -1.26
C PHE A 12 8.48 1.01 -1.10
N GLY A 13 7.22 0.59 -0.91
CA GLY A 13 6.11 1.52 -0.66
C GLY A 13 6.30 2.36 0.60
N CYS A 14 6.84 1.78 1.68
CA CYS A 14 7.19 2.52 2.89
C CYS A 14 8.27 3.57 2.64
N VAL A 15 9.33 3.21 1.90
CA VAL A 15 10.41 4.14 1.55
C VAL A 15 9.89 5.28 0.66
N LEU A 16 9.05 4.99 -0.33
CA LEU A 16 8.42 6.05 -1.15
C LEU A 16 7.60 7.02 -0.28
N GLY A 17 6.77 6.46 0.61
CA GLY A 17 5.99 7.25 1.57
C GLY A 17 6.89 8.14 2.43
N GLU A 18 7.95 7.58 3.01
CA GLU A 18 8.92 8.29 3.83
C GLU A 18 9.64 9.39 3.07
N LEU A 19 10.12 9.12 1.85
CA LEU A 19 10.79 10.12 1.00
C LEU A 19 9.88 11.32 0.69
N SER A 20 8.56 11.11 0.64
CA SER A 20 7.62 12.20 0.35
C SER A 20 7.44 13.17 1.51
N ILE A 21 7.54 12.71 2.76
CA ILE A 21 7.27 13.52 3.97
C ILE A 21 8.50 13.74 4.85
N GLY A 22 9.60 13.04 4.59
CA GLY A 22 10.83 13.06 5.38
C GLY A 22 10.77 12.34 6.73
N LEU A 23 9.71 11.56 6.98
CA LEU A 23 9.45 10.84 8.22
C LEU A 23 8.88 9.45 7.93
N PRO A 24 9.10 8.43 8.78
CA PRO A 24 8.55 7.10 8.54
C PRO A 24 7.02 7.13 8.45
N ILE A 25 6.47 6.57 7.37
CA ILE A 25 5.01 6.58 7.13
C ILE A 25 4.24 5.75 8.17
N PHE A 26 4.88 4.71 8.72
CA PHE A 26 4.35 3.88 9.80
C PHE A 26 5.33 3.81 10.95
N VAL A 27 5.16 4.68 11.94
CA VAL A 27 5.94 4.64 13.18
C VAL A 27 5.25 3.70 14.16
N GLY A 28 5.97 2.74 14.75
CA GLY A 28 5.48 1.85 15.80
C GLY A 28 6.61 1.49 16.77
N ALA A 29 6.28 1.38 18.06
CA ALA A 29 7.27 1.09 19.11
C ALA A 29 7.46 -0.42 19.39
N ASP A 30 6.49 -1.23 19.02
CA ASP A 30 6.45 -2.69 19.17
C ASP A 30 5.59 -3.29 18.05
N GLU A 31 5.54 -4.62 17.92
CA GLU A 31 4.80 -5.28 16.83
C GLU A 31 3.30 -4.95 16.81
N GLU A 32 2.68 -4.81 17.99
CA GLU A 32 1.24 -4.52 18.11
C GLU A 32 0.96 -3.06 17.72
N ASP A 33 1.80 -2.14 18.18
CA ASP A 33 1.73 -0.72 17.84
C ASP A 33 2.07 -0.45 16.38
N GLN A 34 3.02 -1.19 15.79
CA GLN A 34 3.34 -1.11 14.35
C GLN A 34 2.14 -1.53 13.51
N LEU A 35 1.47 -2.63 13.87
CA LEU A 35 0.26 -3.07 13.17
C LEU A 35 -0.88 -2.07 13.33
N ALA A 36 -1.06 -1.51 14.53
CA ALA A 36 -2.05 -0.47 14.76
C ALA A 36 -1.77 0.80 13.94
N ALA A 37 -0.51 1.17 13.76
CA ALA A 37 -0.09 2.29 12.90
C ALA A 37 -0.44 2.06 11.43
N ILE A 38 -0.19 0.84 10.92
CA ILE A 38 -0.54 0.47 9.54
C ILE A 38 -2.06 0.46 9.38
N GLU A 39 -2.79 -0.16 10.32
CA GLU A 39 -4.26 -0.22 10.29
C GLU A 39 -4.88 1.19 10.32
N GLU A 40 -4.30 2.13 11.07
CA GLU A 40 -4.78 3.52 11.15
C GLU A 40 -4.83 4.21 9.78
N VAL A 41 -3.92 3.85 8.87
CA VAL A 41 -3.77 4.47 7.54
C VAL A 41 -4.40 3.64 6.42
N LEU A 42 -4.22 2.31 6.46
CA LEU A 42 -4.66 1.40 5.39
C LEU A 42 -6.01 0.72 5.68
N GLY A 43 -6.59 0.96 6.86
CA GLY A 43 -7.82 0.30 7.28
C GLY A 43 -7.58 -1.03 8.01
N GLU A 44 -8.67 -1.71 8.35
CA GLU A 44 -8.59 -3.00 9.05
C GLU A 44 -7.92 -4.06 8.17
N VAL A 45 -7.09 -4.92 8.79
CA VAL A 45 -6.50 -6.07 8.10
C VAL A 45 -7.61 -6.96 7.52
N PRO A 46 -7.62 -7.23 6.21
CA PRO A 46 -8.64 -8.08 5.61
C PRO A 46 -8.73 -9.46 6.28
N PRO A 47 -9.94 -10.03 6.46
CA PRO A 47 -10.12 -11.35 7.07
C PRO A 47 -9.33 -12.45 6.35
N SER A 48 -9.23 -12.37 5.03
CA SER A 48 -8.44 -13.29 4.19
C SER A 48 -6.97 -13.33 4.58
N ILE A 49 -6.39 -12.19 4.99
CA ILE A 49 -5.01 -12.09 5.45
C ILE A 49 -4.90 -12.53 6.90
N ARG A 50 -5.80 -12.02 7.76
CA ARG A 50 -5.83 -12.31 9.19
C ARG A 50 -5.89 -13.82 9.48
N ASN A 51 -6.71 -14.55 8.73
CA ASN A 51 -6.89 -16.00 8.91
C ASN A 51 -5.69 -16.82 8.42
N ARG A 52 -4.80 -16.25 7.60
CA ARG A 52 -3.57 -16.89 7.09
C ARG A 52 -2.35 -16.65 7.98
N CYS A 53 -2.46 -15.75 8.94
CA CYS A 53 -1.44 -15.47 9.94
C CYS A 53 -1.51 -16.48 11.09
N ARG A 54 -0.36 -16.77 11.71
CA ARG A 54 -0.37 -17.58 12.93
C ARG A 54 -1.23 -16.87 13.99
N PRO A 55 -2.11 -17.57 14.72
CA PRO A 55 -2.87 -16.96 15.79
C PRO A 55 -1.89 -16.46 16.85
N LYS A 56 -1.69 -15.14 16.88
CA LYS A 56 -1.08 -14.44 18.01
C LYS A 56 -2.21 -13.95 18.89
N THR A 57 -2.07 -14.09 20.20
CA THR A 57 -2.92 -13.40 21.16
C THR A 57 -2.67 -11.90 21.00
N ARG A 58 -3.51 -11.20 20.24
CA ARG A 58 -3.52 -9.73 20.28
C ARG A 58 -3.97 -9.34 21.68
N SER A 59 -3.18 -8.54 22.39
CA SER A 59 -3.59 -8.07 23.72
C SER A 59 -4.85 -7.19 23.62
N GLY A 60 -5.16 -6.70 22.41
CA GLY A 60 -6.29 -5.82 22.13
C GLY A 60 -6.03 -4.40 22.65
N ARG A 61 -4.84 -4.16 23.23
CA ARG A 61 -4.44 -2.87 23.78
C ARG A 61 -3.82 -2.05 22.65
N ARG A 62 -4.67 -1.32 21.92
CA ARG A 62 -4.18 -0.18 21.13
C ARG A 62 -3.61 0.86 22.10
N ARG A 63 -2.44 1.42 21.77
CA ARG A 63 -1.89 2.56 22.53
C ARG A 63 -2.86 3.73 22.47
N LYS A 64 -2.94 4.52 23.56
CA LYS A 64 -3.88 5.65 23.69
C LYS A 64 -3.77 6.68 22.57
N ASN A 65 -2.61 6.79 21.93
CA ASN A 65 -2.32 7.76 20.88
C ASN A 65 -2.65 7.24 19.46
N ARG A 66 -3.24 6.05 19.32
CA ARG A 66 -3.63 5.46 18.03
C ARG A 66 -5.11 5.65 17.78
N GLY A 67 -5.46 6.19 16.61
CA GLY A 67 -6.83 6.19 16.13
C GLY A 67 -7.33 4.79 15.76
N PRO A 68 -8.63 4.62 15.46
CA PRO A 68 -9.17 3.37 14.92
C PRO A 68 -8.63 3.08 13.51
N PRO A 69 -8.78 1.85 12.99
CA PRO A 69 -8.39 1.53 11.62
C PRO A 69 -9.05 2.46 10.59
N GLY A 70 -8.28 2.96 9.63
CA GLY A 70 -8.74 3.86 8.57
C GLY A 70 -9.08 5.29 9.03
N SER A 71 -8.72 5.66 10.27
CA SER A 71 -8.92 7.02 10.77
C SER A 71 -8.00 8.06 10.11
N LYS A 72 -6.93 7.62 9.44
CA LYS A 72 -6.07 8.46 8.61
C LYS A 72 -6.19 8.02 7.15
N SER A 73 -6.12 8.99 6.24
CA SER A 73 -6.10 8.71 4.80
C SER A 73 -4.67 8.76 4.27
N LEU A 74 -4.24 7.71 3.56
CA LEU A 74 -2.94 7.63 2.91
C LEU A 74 -2.68 8.87 2.01
N ASN A 75 -3.69 9.30 1.26
CA ASN A 75 -3.62 10.46 0.36
C ASN A 75 -3.40 11.79 1.08
N SER A 76 -3.79 11.86 2.35
CA SER A 76 -3.61 13.06 3.19
C SER A 76 -2.26 13.09 3.90
N ILE A 77 -1.68 11.91 4.17
CA ILE A 77 -0.37 11.80 4.81
C ILE A 77 0.73 12.01 3.79
N ILE A 78 0.63 11.35 2.64
CA ILE A 78 1.66 11.38 1.61
C ILE A 78 1.64 12.70 0.85
N ALA A 79 2.80 13.32 0.66
CA ALA A 79 2.98 14.47 -0.21
C ALA A 79 3.22 14.01 -1.66
N GLY A 80 2.82 14.82 -2.64
CA GLY A 80 3.01 14.53 -4.06
C GLY A 80 1.73 14.66 -4.88
N ASP A 81 1.84 14.34 -6.16
CA ASP A 81 0.73 14.36 -7.10
C ASP A 81 -0.12 13.08 -7.01
N ASP A 82 -1.26 13.07 -7.70
CA ASP A 82 -2.19 11.94 -7.65
C ASP A 82 -1.58 10.64 -8.21
N LEU A 83 -0.67 10.74 -9.18
CA LEU A 83 0.02 9.58 -9.75
C LEU A 83 1.00 8.96 -8.76
N PHE A 84 1.71 9.77 -7.98
CA PHE A 84 2.58 9.28 -6.93
C PHE A 84 1.79 8.60 -5.82
N LYS A 85 0.68 9.22 -5.41
CA LYS A 85 -0.21 8.64 -4.39
C LYS A 85 -0.81 7.32 -4.85
N ASP A 86 -1.20 7.21 -6.11
CA ASP A 86 -1.68 5.97 -6.73
C ASP A 86 -0.59 4.89 -6.72
N LEU A 87 0.64 5.22 -7.12
CA LEU A 87 1.80 4.32 -7.06
C LEU A 87 1.98 3.74 -5.66
N VAL A 88 2.04 4.60 -4.63
CA VAL A 88 2.25 4.16 -3.26
C VAL A 88 1.09 3.31 -2.75
N LYS A 89 -0.14 3.67 -3.11
CA LYS A 89 -1.34 2.91 -2.74
C LYS A 89 -1.32 1.49 -3.32
N VAL A 90 -0.95 1.32 -4.59
CA VAL A 90 -0.87 0.02 -5.26
C VAL A 90 0.20 -0.87 -4.62
N VAL A 91 1.33 -0.27 -4.22
CA VAL A 91 2.44 -1.00 -3.60
C VAL A 91 2.15 -1.40 -2.15
N LEU A 92 1.43 -0.56 -1.40
CA LEU A 92 1.01 -0.81 -0.01
C LEU A 92 -0.29 -1.62 0.09
N GLU A 93 -0.46 -2.60 -0.80
CA GLU A 93 -1.60 -3.53 -0.76
C GLU A 93 -1.43 -4.57 0.37
N TRP A 94 -2.52 -4.91 1.07
CA TRP A 94 -2.47 -5.87 2.16
C TRP A 94 -2.12 -7.28 1.67
N ASP A 95 -2.71 -7.71 0.56
CA ASP A 95 -2.45 -9.04 0.01
C ASP A 95 -1.14 -9.06 -0.79
N PRO A 96 -0.11 -9.80 -0.34
CA PRO A 96 1.15 -9.89 -1.09
C PRO A 96 0.98 -10.52 -2.47
N LEU A 97 -0.07 -11.30 -2.71
CA LEU A 97 -0.36 -11.85 -4.03
C LEU A 97 -0.89 -10.79 -4.99
N CYS A 98 -1.53 -9.74 -4.47
CA CYS A 98 -2.07 -8.64 -5.25
C CYS A 98 -1.05 -7.51 -5.49
N ARG A 99 0.07 -7.50 -4.75
CA ARG A 99 1.14 -6.52 -4.97
C ARG A 99 1.79 -6.71 -6.35
N PRO A 100 2.14 -5.62 -7.03
CA PRO A 100 2.86 -5.67 -8.30
C PRO A 100 4.30 -6.17 -8.08
N THR A 101 4.86 -6.81 -9.10
CA THR A 101 6.30 -7.10 -9.15
C THR A 101 7.11 -5.83 -9.48
N PRO A 102 8.44 -5.82 -9.26
CA PRO A 102 9.29 -4.70 -9.66
C PRO A 102 9.18 -4.35 -11.16
N LEU A 103 9.10 -5.36 -12.04
CA LEU A 103 8.96 -5.13 -13.47
C LEU A 103 7.60 -4.52 -13.82
N GLU A 104 6.54 -4.96 -13.15
CA GLU A 104 5.19 -4.43 -13.35
C GLU A 104 5.07 -2.98 -12.86
N ILE A 105 5.66 -2.65 -11.71
CA ILE A 105 5.54 -1.31 -11.13
C ILE A 105 6.36 -0.26 -11.89
N GLN A 106 7.44 -0.67 -12.56
CA GLN A 106 8.26 0.23 -13.38
C GLN A 106 7.45 0.87 -14.52
N GLU A 107 6.45 0.16 -15.05
CA GLU A 107 5.56 0.65 -16.10
C GLU A 107 4.50 1.64 -15.59
N HIS A 108 4.48 1.94 -14.29
CA HIS A 108 3.54 2.88 -13.71
C HIS A 108 3.70 4.29 -14.32
N GLN A 109 2.58 4.99 -14.52
CA GLN A 109 2.57 6.29 -15.19
C GLN A 109 3.43 7.35 -14.48
N TRP A 110 3.61 7.20 -13.17
CA TRP A 110 4.48 8.08 -12.39
C TRP A 110 5.94 8.03 -12.86
N PHE A 111 6.48 6.84 -13.17
CA PHE A 111 7.85 6.69 -13.72
C PHE A 111 7.94 7.16 -15.17
N ASN A 112 6.92 6.84 -15.96
CA ASN A 112 6.89 7.17 -17.39
C ASN A 112 6.60 8.66 -17.67
N ARG A 113 6.32 9.47 -16.63
CA ARG A 113 6.01 10.90 -16.76
C ARG A 113 7.15 11.72 -17.36
N SER A 114 8.41 11.40 -17.05
CA SER A 114 9.58 12.13 -17.60
C SER A 114 9.82 11.86 -19.08
N ALA A 115 9.24 10.79 -19.66
CA ALA A 115 9.36 10.50 -21.09
C ALA A 115 8.37 11.30 -21.96
N MET A 116 7.48 12.11 -21.35
CA MET A 116 6.49 12.93 -22.04
C MET A 116 6.83 14.41 -21.83
N THR A 117 7.52 15.10 -22.74
CA THR A 117 6.95 16.02 -23.77
C THR A 117 8.08 16.56 -24.70
N PRO A 118 7.81 17.02 -25.96
CA PRO A 118 6.74 17.98 -26.32
C PRO A 118 5.80 17.63 -27.49
N MET A 119 4.57 18.13 -27.32
CA MET A 119 3.46 18.30 -28.26
C MET A 119 2.80 17.07 -28.90
N GLY A 120 1.57 16.83 -28.43
CA GLY A 120 0.50 16.29 -29.26
C GLY A 120 0.49 14.78 -29.42
N GLN A 121 0.22 14.02 -28.37
CA GLN A 121 -0.25 12.64 -28.52
C GLN A 121 -0.99 12.11 -27.28
N LYS A 122 -1.83 11.11 -27.55
CA LYS A 122 -3.02 10.67 -26.80
C LYS A 122 -2.75 10.27 -25.35
N LYS A 123 -3.73 10.53 -24.47
CA LYS A 123 -3.74 10.09 -23.06
C LYS A 123 -3.28 8.63 -22.95
N PRO A 124 -2.25 8.30 -22.15
CA PRO A 124 -1.90 6.91 -21.92
C PRO A 124 -3.08 6.21 -21.26
N LYS A 125 -3.46 5.05 -21.81
CA LYS A 125 -4.50 4.21 -21.21
C LYS A 125 -3.98 3.79 -19.84
N GLN A 126 -4.58 4.31 -18.79
CA GLN A 126 -4.40 3.79 -17.44
C GLN A 126 -4.70 2.29 -17.51
N ASN A 127 -3.77 1.46 -17.07
CA ASN A 127 -4.04 0.03 -16.96
C ASN A 127 -5.11 -0.10 -15.87
N ALA A 128 -6.37 -0.19 -16.29
CA ALA A 128 -7.53 -0.26 -15.40
C ALA A 128 -7.52 -1.52 -14.51
N ASN A 129 -6.52 -2.39 -14.66
CA ASN A 129 -6.35 -3.63 -13.91
C ASN A 129 -5.64 -3.49 -12.57
N TRP A 130 -4.99 -2.36 -12.26
CA TRP A 130 -4.33 -2.20 -10.95
C TRP A 130 -5.34 -2.25 -9.79
N GLY A 131 -6.56 -1.76 -10.01
CA GLY A 131 -7.67 -1.85 -9.04
C GLY A 131 -8.60 -3.05 -9.22
N LYS A 132 -8.65 -3.68 -10.41
CA LYS A 132 -9.63 -4.76 -10.72
C LYS A 132 -9.26 -6.13 -10.18
N ARG A 133 -8.00 -6.36 -9.80
CA ARG A 133 -7.59 -7.62 -9.14
C ARG A 133 -8.24 -7.82 -7.76
N LEU A 134 -8.81 -6.76 -7.18
CA LEU A 134 -9.53 -6.79 -5.90
C LEU A 134 -10.94 -7.40 -6.03
N ASP A 135 -11.61 -7.21 -7.17
CA ASP A 135 -13.00 -7.64 -7.36
C ASP A 135 -13.10 -9.10 -7.84
N GLU A 136 -12.11 -9.58 -8.62
CA GLU A 136 -12.15 -10.90 -9.27
C GLU A 136 -11.79 -12.06 -8.31
N GLN A 137 -11.21 -11.76 -7.14
CA GLN A 137 -10.91 -12.76 -6.09
C GLN A 137 -11.93 -12.79 -4.94
N ALA A 138 -12.96 -11.93 -4.97
CA ALA A 138 -14.06 -11.95 -4.00
C ALA A 138 -15.20 -12.93 -4.37
N THR A 139 -15.08 -13.63 -5.51
CA THR A 139 -16.12 -14.48 -6.11
C THR A 139 -15.65 -15.92 -6.36
N LEU A 140 -14.88 -16.49 -5.44
CA LEU A 140 -14.68 -17.95 -5.40
C LEU A 140 -15.37 -18.55 -4.17
N PRO A 141 -16.17 -19.62 -4.34
CA PRO A 141 -16.95 -20.25 -3.28
C PRO A 141 -16.09 -20.89 -2.18
#